data_AF-A0AAE0KB83-F1
#
_entry.id   AF-A0AAE0KB83-F1
#
_cell.length_a   1.000
_cell.length_b   1.000
_cell.length_c   1.000
_cell.angle_alpha   90.00
_cell.angle_beta   90.00
_cell.angle_gamma   90.00
#
_symmetry.space_group_name_H-M   'P 1'
#
loop_
_entity.id
_entity.type
_entity.pdbx_description
1 polymer ?
#
loop_
_entity_poly.entity_id
_entity_poly.type
_entity_poly.pdbx_seq_one_letter_code
_entity_poly.pdbx_strand_id
1 'polypeptide(L)'
;IIFVHGLSGDDRTTWKASSVSWPEELALECKNARLLSFKYNRSIWTGSDMRSMQSASEQLLAMLTTYRRRDVSEHRPIIFVAHSLGGWLVK
;
A
#
# COMPACT_ATOMS: atom_id res chain seq x y z
N ILE A 1 5.43 3.27 6.59
CA ILE A 1 4.15 2.55 6.66
C ILE A 1 3.51 2.65 5.29
N ILE A 2 3.10 1.53 4.72
CA ILE A 2 2.57 1.43 3.37
C ILE A 2 1.16 0.88 3.46
N PHE A 3 0.21 1.66 3.00
CA PHE A 3 -1.20 1.29 2.97
C PHE A 3 -1.53 0.62 1.63
N VAL A 4 -2.15 -0.55 1.69
CA VAL A 4 -2.56 -1.32 0.51
C VAL A 4 -4.05 -1.63 0.61
N HIS A 5 -4.84 -0.96 -0.23
CA HIS A 5 -6.30 -1.08 -0.22
C HIS A 5 -6.77 -2.46 -0.74
N GLY A 6 -8.05 -2.75 -0.58
CA GLY A 6 -8.69 -3.96 -1.14
C GLY A 6 -9.23 -3.73 -2.56
N LEU A 7 -9.77 -4.79 -3.18
CA LEU A 7 -10.27 -4.78 -4.56
C LEU A 7 -11.29 -3.67 -4.86
N SER A 8 -12.29 -3.51 -3.99
CA SER A 8 -13.37 -2.54 -4.17
C SER A 8 -13.06 -1.16 -3.58
N GLY A 9 -11.90 -0.98 -2.96
CA GLY A 9 -11.49 0.27 -2.33
C GLY A 9 -10.62 1.14 -3.24
N ASP A 10 -10.17 2.27 -2.70
CA ASP A 10 -9.14 3.11 -3.29
C ASP A 10 -8.11 3.57 -2.23
N ASP A 11 -7.05 4.21 -2.70
CA ASP A 11 -5.90 4.63 -1.90
C ASP A 11 -6.20 5.71 -0.85
N ARG A 12 -7.42 6.27 -0.83
CA ARG A 12 -7.86 7.34 0.08
C ARG A 12 -9.11 6.96 0.88
N THR A 13 -10.18 6.51 0.22
CA THR A 13 -11.48 6.28 0.88
C THR A 13 -11.49 5.02 1.73
N THR A 14 -10.70 4.00 1.38
CA THR A 14 -10.54 2.76 2.19
C THR A 14 -10.11 3.07 3.62
N TRP A 15 -9.43 4.20 3.78
CA TRP A 15 -8.76 4.66 4.99
C TRP A 15 -9.51 5.81 5.65
N LYS A 16 -10.72 6.13 5.19
CA LYS A 16 -11.48 7.25 5.69
C LYS A 16 -12.76 6.79 6.35
N ALA A 17 -12.99 7.22 7.59
CA ALA A 17 -14.25 7.04 8.28
C ALA A 17 -14.88 8.43 8.49
N SER A 18 -16.06 8.65 7.90
CA SER A 18 -16.72 9.97 7.87
C SER A 18 -15.80 11.06 7.32
N SER A 19 -15.40 12.05 8.13
CA SER A 19 -14.46 13.11 7.77
C SER A 19 -13.01 12.79 8.12
N VAL A 20 -12.74 11.72 8.88
CA VAL A 20 -11.42 11.43 9.46
C VAL A 20 -10.66 10.45 8.58
N SER A 21 -9.46 10.86 8.16
CA SER A 21 -8.51 10.06 7.39
C SER A 21 -7.46 9.51 8.34
N TRP A 22 -7.54 8.22 8.69
CA TRP A 22 -6.61 7.65 9.66
C TRP A 22 -5.12 7.74 9.27
N PRO A 23 -4.66 7.80 7.98
CA PRO A 23 -3.24 7.95 7.71
C PRO A 23 -2.84 9.41 7.94
N GLU A 24 -3.72 10.38 7.70
CA GLU A 24 -3.44 11.79 7.96
C GLU A 24 -3.28 12.03 9.46
N GLU A 25 -4.20 11.50 10.28
CA GLU A 25 -4.06 11.54 11.75
C GLU A 25 -2.78 10.84 12.22
N LEU A 26 -2.47 9.66 11.67
CA LEU A 26 -1.24 8.95 12.00
C LEU A 26 0.02 9.74 11.61
N ALA A 27 0.00 10.51 10.52
CA ALA A 27 1.11 11.38 10.14
C ALA A 27 1.30 12.53 11.14
N LEU A 28 0.20 12.99 11.75
CA LEU A 28 0.25 14.02 12.77
C LEU A 28 0.90 13.50 14.06
N GLU A 29 0.62 12.27 14.46
CA GLU A 29 1.19 11.68 15.68
C GLU A 29 2.59 11.10 15.47
N CYS A 30 2.81 10.39 14.36
CA CYS A 30 4.05 9.69 14.06
C CYS A 30 4.95 10.51 13.12
N LYS A 31 5.54 11.60 13.62
CA LYS A 31 6.39 12.52 12.81
C LYS A 31 7.57 11.85 12.11
N ASN A 32 8.09 10.77 12.70
CA ASN A 32 9.17 10.00 12.10
C ASN A 32 8.65 8.96 11.10
N ALA A 33 7.36 8.69 10.98
CA ALA A 33 6.85 7.75 9.99
C ALA A 33 6.69 8.43 8.62
N ARG A 34 7.04 7.69 7.56
CA ARG A 34 6.62 8.03 6.20
C ARG A 34 5.42 7.17 5.85
N LEU A 35 4.35 7.81 5.41
CA LEU A 35 3.12 7.13 5.01
C LEU A 35 3.03 7.15 3.49
N LEU A 36 2.87 5.97 2.91
CA LEU A 36 2.73 5.76 1.47
C LEU A 36 1.45 4.97 1.22
N SER A 37 0.80 5.19 0.08
CA SER A 37 -0.32 4.37 -0.36
C SER A 37 0.04 3.73 -1.70
N PHE A 38 -0.23 2.43 -1.85
CA PHE A 38 -0.02 1.72 -3.10
C PHE A 38 -1.33 1.59 -3.86
N LYS A 39 -1.36 2.16 -5.06
CA LYS A 39 -2.49 2.09 -5.97
C LYS A 39 -2.20 1.08 -7.07
N TYR A 40 -3.08 0.11 -7.22
CA TYR A 40 -2.98 -0.92 -8.24
C TYR A 40 -4.28 -1.01 -9.06
N ASN A 41 -4.21 -1.61 -10.24
CA ASN A 41 -5.38 -1.78 -11.09
C ASN A 41 -6.36 -2.77 -10.43
N ARG A 42 -7.59 -2.34 -10.17
CA ARG A 42 -8.63 -3.19 -9.58
C ARG A 42 -9.04 -4.37 -10.48
N SER A 43 -8.78 -4.28 -11.78
CA SER A 43 -9.03 -5.39 -12.71
C SER A 43 -8.10 -6.58 -12.53
N ILE A 44 -7.14 -6.54 -11.59
CA ILE A 44 -6.22 -7.67 -11.31
C ILE A 44 -6.95 -8.90 -10.76
N TRP A 45 -8.20 -8.78 -10.33
CA TRP A 45 -8.98 -9.89 -9.78
C TRP A 45 -10.30 -10.06 -10.53
N THR A 46 -10.26 -10.81 -11.63
CA THR A 46 -11.44 -11.29 -12.36
C THR A 46 -11.82 -12.73 -11.99
N GLY A 47 -11.32 -13.24 -10.86
CA GLY A 47 -11.71 -14.54 -10.29
C GLY A 47 -10.77 -15.72 -10.57
N SER A 48 -9.74 -15.55 -11.41
CA SER A 48 -8.80 -16.65 -11.74
C SER A 48 -7.38 -16.25 -12.14
N ASP A 49 -7.04 -14.95 -12.19
CA ASP A 49 -5.74 -14.51 -12.72
C ASP A 49 -4.69 -14.22 -11.63
N MET A 50 -4.09 -15.30 -11.11
CA MET A 50 -2.95 -15.19 -10.16
C MET A 50 -1.75 -14.44 -10.77
N ARG A 51 -1.59 -14.43 -12.10
CA ARG A 51 -0.48 -13.73 -12.77
C ARG A 51 -0.63 -12.21 -12.64
N SER A 52 -1.86 -11.71 -12.78
CA SER A 52 -2.14 -10.28 -12.55
C SER A 52 -1.84 -9.85 -11.12
N MET A 53 -2.13 -10.70 -10.13
CA MET A 53 -1.77 -10.43 -8.73
C MET A 53 -0.25 -10.42 -8.53
N GLN A 54 0.45 -11.43 -9.05
CA GLN A 54 1.92 -11.50 -8.97
C GLN A 54 2.56 -10.27 -9.61
N SER A 55 2.09 -9.85 -10.78
CA SER A 55 2.60 -8.65 -11.47
C SER A 55 2.40 -7.38 -10.62
N ALA A 56 1.27 -7.26 -9.92
CA ALA A 56 1.02 -6.13 -9.01
C ALA A 56 1.96 -6.16 -7.79
N SER A 57 2.26 -7.34 -7.23
CA SER A 57 3.23 -7.52 -6.15
C SER A 57 4.66 -7.19 -6.60
N GLU A 58 5.06 -7.64 -7.79
CA GLU A 58 6.36 -7.31 -8.39
C GLU A 58 6.51 -5.81 -8.65
N GLN A 59 5.43 -5.15 -9.11
CA GLN A 59 5.41 -3.70 -9.28
C GLN A 59 5.57 -2.98 -7.94
N LEU A 60 4.85 -3.39 -6.89
CA LEU A 60 5.02 -2.83 -5.54
C LEU A 60 6.48 -2.97 -5.08
N LEU A 61 7.07 -4.15 -5.20
CA LEU A 61 8.45 -4.43 -4.81
C LEU A 61 9.45 -3.55 -5.58
N ALA A 62 9.30 -3.44 -6.90
CA ALA A 62 10.17 -2.63 -7.74
C ALA A 62 10.09 -1.13 -7.39
N MET A 63 8.87 -0.63 -7.17
CA MET A 63 8.64 0.75 -6.75
C MET A 63 9.26 1.03 -5.38
N LEU A 64 9.05 0.16 -4.40
CA LEU A 64 9.63 0.33 -3.06
C LEU A 64 11.15 0.24 -3.07
N THR A 65 11.71 -0.68 -3.82
CA THR A 65 13.17 -0.81 -3.97
C THR A 65 13.77 0.47 -4.56
N THR A 66 13.14 1.01 -5.61
CA THR A 66 13.56 2.25 -6.25
C THR A 66 13.43 3.44 -5.29
N TYR A 67 12.30 3.55 -4.60
CA TYR A 67 12.03 4.62 -3.64
C TYR A 67 13.05 4.60 -2.48
N ARG A 68 13.35 3.43 -1.92
CA ARG A 68 14.30 3.31 -0.80
C ARG A 68 15.73 3.64 -1.18
N ARG A 69 16.18 3.22 -2.37
CA ARG A 69 17.50 3.57 -2.91
C ARG A 69 17.64 5.07 -3.14
N ARG A 70 16.65 5.69 -3.78
CA ARG A 70 16.66 7.14 -4.04
C ARG A 70 16.70 7.96 -2.76
N ASP A 71 15.97 7.52 -1.75
CA ASP A 71 15.83 8.21 -0.47
C ASP A 71 16.86 7.75 0.58
N VAL A 72 17.81 6.88 0.22
CA VAL A 72 18.85 6.34 1.12
C VAL A 72 18.25 5.81 2.44
N SER A 73 17.24 4.96 2.31
CA SER A 73 16.40 4.49 3.43
C SER A 73 16.30 2.97 3.53
N GLU A 74 17.33 2.26 3.07
CA GLU A 74 17.46 0.80 3.07
C GLU A 74 17.44 0.15 4.45
N HIS A 75 17.75 0.91 5.51
CA HIS A 75 17.69 0.42 6.90
C HIS A 75 16.36 0.72 7.60
N ARG A 76 15.49 1.54 6.98
CA ARG A 76 14.25 1.99 7.61
C ARG A 76 13.17 0.90 7.62
N PRO A 77 12.59 0.53 8.77
CA PRO A 77 11.58 -0.53 8.83
C PRO A 77 10.39 -0.26 7.90
N ILE A 78 9.91 -1.32 7.26
CA ILE A 78 8.67 -1.31 6.47
C ILE A 78 7.56 -1.95 7.31
N ILE A 79 6.43 -1.26 7.39
CA ILE A 79 5.19 -1.77 8.00
C ILE A 79 4.12 -1.68 6.93
N PHE A 80 3.46 -2.79 6.63
CA PHE A 80 2.31 -2.82 5.74
C PHE A 80 1.02 -2.76 6.56
N VAL A 81 0.09 -1.93 6.12
CA VAL A 81 -1.30 -1.92 6.59
C VAL A 81 -2.15 -2.27 5.38
N ALA A 82 -2.71 -3.48 5.39
CA ALA A 82 -3.35 -4.05 4.21
C ALA A 82 -4.77 -4.49 4.52
N HIS A 83 -5.69 -4.28 3.57
CA HIS A 83 -7.09 -4.67 3.70
C HIS A 83 -7.51 -5.65 2.59
N SER A 84 -8.16 -6.75 2.96
CA SER A 84 -8.73 -7.74 2.04
C SER A 84 -7.71 -8.19 0.98
N LEU A 85 -7.97 -7.99 -0.32
CA LEU A 85 -7.06 -8.34 -1.43
C LEU A 85 -5.66 -7.71 -1.28
N GLY A 86 -5.56 -6.53 -0.69
CA GLY A 86 -4.26 -5.90 -0.43
C GLY A 86 -3.38 -6.74 0.50
N GLY A 87 -3.98 -7.55 1.38
CA GLY A 87 -3.25 -8.47 2.25
C GLY A 87 -2.59 -9.62 1.51
N TRP A 88 -3.20 -10.07 0.41
CA TRP A 88 -2.61 -11.07 -0.49
C TRP A 88 -1.46 -10.48 -1.29
N LEU A 89 -1.60 -9.22 -1.73
CA LEU A 89 -0.59 -8.55 -2.54
C LEU A 89 0.75 -8.38 -1.79
N VAL A 90 0.72 -8.21 -0.46
CA VAL A 90 1.90 -7.96 0.38
C VAL A 90 2.48 -9.22 1.06
N LYS A 91 1.93 -10.40 0.80
CA LYS A 91 2.35 -11.67 1.45
C LYS A 91 3.04 -12.59 0.48
#